data_AF-A0A066WLF3-F1
#
_entry.id   AF-A0A066WLF3-F1
#
_cell.length_a   1.000
_cell.length_b   1.000
_cell.length_c   1.000
_cell.angle_alpha   90.00
_cell.angle_beta   90.00
_cell.angle_gamma   90.00
#
_symmetry.space_group_name_H-M   'P 1'
#
loop_
_entity.id
_entity.type
_entity.pdbx_description
1 polymer ?
#
loop_
_entity_poly.entity_id
_entity_poly.type
_entity_poly.pdbx_seq_one_letter_code
_entity_poly.pdbx_strand_id
1 'polypeptide(L)'
;MVEINNLDELYDLITNDEFVEKFNIVYKPADALAKTDEKESEIAKDISAFANSEGGIIIYGIKEFNKISRNNFQKNIDPIDSVTFSKDWFENVINGNVFTHIENLYIKQIYLNSDKNDVVYIVIINKSYTAHQTSDYRYYKRSNFESIPMRDFEIRNVMNRSKTQKDKLDFEIQSPLPALQLFNDKDKRNTKKKKSSNALYVYGRDVDEYMQIMLAVI
;
A
#
# COMPACT_ATOMS: atom_id res chain seq x y z
N MET A 1 10.08 7.49 -1.68
CA MET A 1 9.47 7.74 -0.36
C MET A 1 9.25 9.23 -0.27
N VAL A 2 8.12 9.72 0.23
CA VAL A 2 7.93 11.17 0.42
C VAL A 2 8.80 11.58 1.60
N GLU A 3 9.77 12.47 1.39
CA GLU A 3 10.60 13.02 2.46
C GLU A 3 9.84 14.17 3.13
N ILE A 4 9.39 13.96 4.37
CA ILE A 4 8.66 14.97 5.17
C ILE A 4 9.46 15.31 6.43
N ASN A 5 10.22 16.39 6.44
CA ASN A 5 11.21 16.70 7.48
C ASN A 5 10.73 17.75 8.49
N ASN A 6 9.68 18.50 8.17
CA ASN A 6 9.13 19.55 9.02
C ASN A 6 7.60 19.68 8.86
N LEU A 7 6.99 20.52 9.71
CA LEU A 7 5.55 20.74 9.70
C LEU A 7 5.03 21.42 8.43
N ASP A 8 5.85 22.22 7.75
CA ASP A 8 5.44 22.91 6.53
C ASP A 8 5.32 21.92 5.37
N GLU A 9 6.31 21.05 5.20
CA GLU A 9 6.25 19.94 4.26
C GLU A 9 5.09 18.98 4.57
N LEU A 10 4.83 18.72 5.86
CA LEU A 10 3.66 17.93 6.25
C LEU A 10 2.36 18.63 5.84
N TYR A 11 2.23 19.93 6.11
CA TYR A 11 1.07 20.73 5.74
C TYR A 11 0.83 20.74 4.23
N ASP A 12 1.88 20.97 3.44
CA ASP A 12 1.82 21.00 1.97
C ASP A 12 1.40 19.63 1.42
N LEU A 13 1.87 18.55 2.04
CA LEU A 13 1.51 17.19 1.64
C LEU A 13 0.02 16.89 1.92
N ILE A 14 -0.47 17.22 3.12
CA ILE A 14 -1.87 16.93 3.49
C ILE A 14 -2.88 17.88 2.84
N THR A 15 -2.42 18.97 2.20
CA THR A 15 -3.27 19.90 1.44
C THR A 15 -3.22 19.64 -0.07
N ASN A 16 -2.35 18.73 -0.52
CA ASN A 16 -2.27 18.34 -1.91
C ASN A 16 -3.43 17.38 -2.25
N ASP A 17 -4.36 17.83 -3.11
CA ASP A 17 -5.57 17.07 -3.46
C ASP A 17 -5.25 15.68 -4.03
N GLU A 18 -4.27 15.56 -4.93
CA GLU A 18 -3.86 14.26 -5.49
C GLU A 18 -3.34 13.30 -4.42
N PHE A 19 -2.61 13.84 -3.44
CA PHE A 19 -2.09 13.05 -2.32
C PHE A 19 -3.21 12.57 -1.40
N VAL A 20 -4.12 13.47 -1.02
CA VAL A 20 -5.25 13.16 -0.15
C VAL A 20 -6.21 12.16 -0.80
N GLU A 21 -6.45 12.27 -2.11
CA GLU A 21 -7.26 11.29 -2.84
C GLU A 21 -6.59 9.91 -2.91
N LYS A 22 -5.26 9.89 -3.01
CA LYS A 22 -4.49 8.65 -3.14
C LYS A 22 -4.27 7.92 -1.82
N PHE A 23 -4.18 8.65 -0.71
CA PHE A 23 -3.85 8.09 0.61
C PHE A 23 -4.95 8.36 1.63
N ASN A 24 -5.37 7.31 2.33
CA ASN A 24 -6.25 7.46 3.47
C ASN A 24 -5.46 7.98 4.68
N ILE A 25 -5.72 9.22 5.10
CA ILE A 25 -5.03 9.90 6.21
C ILE A 25 -5.95 9.94 7.43
N VAL A 26 -5.42 9.56 8.59
CA VAL A 26 -6.11 9.64 9.89
C VAL A 26 -5.27 10.47 10.85
N TYR A 27 -5.92 11.38 11.57
CA TYR A 27 -5.29 12.19 12.61
C TYR A 27 -5.63 11.63 13.99
N LYS A 28 -4.65 11.54 14.89
CA LYS A 28 -4.84 11.06 16.26
C LYS A 28 -4.17 12.04 17.24
N PRO A 29 -4.83 12.39 18.36
CA PRO A 29 -4.22 13.20 19.41
C PRO A 29 -3.11 12.45 20.14
N ALA A 30 -2.33 13.14 20.97
CA ALA A 30 -1.26 12.52 21.77
C ALA A 30 -1.80 11.47 22.75
N ASP A 31 -2.99 11.69 23.31
CA ASP A 31 -3.67 10.76 24.23
C ASP A 31 -3.97 9.39 23.60
N ALA A 32 -4.03 9.30 22.27
CA ALA A 32 -4.17 8.01 21.58
C ALA A 32 -2.96 7.08 21.79
N LEU A 33 -1.84 7.60 22.28
CA LEU A 33 -0.65 6.81 22.61
C LEU A 33 -0.52 6.48 24.09
N ALA A 34 -1.49 6.82 24.94
CA ALA A 34 -1.40 6.54 26.37
C ALA A 34 -1.05 5.06 26.64
N LYS A 35 -0.13 4.80 27.58
CA LYS A 35 0.37 3.45 27.89
C LYS A 35 -0.67 2.64 28.68
N THR A 36 -1.71 2.22 27.98
CA THR A 36 -2.82 1.41 28.49
C THR A 36 -3.13 0.31 27.50
N ASP A 37 -3.55 -0.85 27.97
CA ASP A 37 -3.88 -2.00 27.11
C ASP A 37 -4.94 -1.65 26.05
N GLU A 38 -5.90 -0.78 26.41
CA GLU A 38 -6.92 -0.30 25.50
C GLU A 38 -6.32 0.49 24.32
N LYS A 39 -5.47 1.48 24.60
CA LYS A 39 -4.82 2.29 23.56
C LYS A 39 -3.82 1.50 22.73
N GLU A 40 -3.06 0.61 23.36
CA GLU A 40 -2.15 -0.29 22.65
C GLU A 40 -2.91 -1.21 21.68
N SER A 41 -4.07 -1.72 22.10
CA SER A 41 -4.96 -2.50 21.24
C SER A 41 -5.55 -1.64 20.11
N GLU A 42 -5.96 -0.39 20.37
CA GLU A 42 -6.44 0.54 19.34
C GLU A 42 -5.36 0.83 18.27
N ILE A 43 -4.10 1.05 18.68
CA ILE A 43 -2.98 1.25 17.77
C ILE A 43 -2.80 0.04 16.85
N ALA A 44 -2.77 -1.17 17.44
CA ALA A 44 -2.60 -2.41 16.70
C ALA A 44 -3.77 -2.68 15.74
N LYS A 45 -5.00 -2.43 16.20
CA LYS A 45 -6.23 -2.54 15.42
C LYS A 45 -6.20 -1.62 14.21
N ASP A 46 -5.87 -0.34 14.39
CA ASP A 46 -5.82 0.62 13.29
C ASP A 46 -4.73 0.23 12.29
N ILE A 47 -3.52 -0.09 12.76
CA ILE A 47 -2.40 -0.45 11.88
C ILE A 47 -2.67 -1.74 11.09
N SER A 48 -3.19 -2.78 11.74
CA SER A 48 -3.63 -4.01 11.07
C SER A 48 -4.71 -3.73 10.04
N ALA A 49 -5.72 -2.89 10.37
CA ALA A 49 -6.78 -2.52 9.45
C ALA A 49 -6.27 -1.83 8.19
N PHE A 50 -5.32 -0.90 8.33
CA PHE A 50 -4.66 -0.26 7.19
C PHE A 50 -3.90 -1.27 6.32
N ALA A 51 -3.07 -2.13 6.93
CA ALA A 51 -2.27 -3.13 6.20
C ALA A 51 -3.15 -4.15 5.44
N ASN A 52 -4.25 -4.59 6.06
CA ASN A 52 -5.24 -5.48 5.45
C ASN A 52 -6.11 -4.80 4.39
N SER A 53 -6.06 -3.48 4.26
CA SER A 53 -6.84 -2.70 3.27
C SER A 53 -5.93 -2.23 2.13
N GLU A 54 -6.00 -0.96 1.74
CA GLU A 54 -5.16 -0.34 0.71
C GLU A 54 -3.90 0.35 1.28
N GLY A 55 -3.64 0.22 2.58
CA GLY A 55 -2.66 1.04 3.28
C GLY A 55 -3.18 2.46 3.55
N GLY A 56 -2.28 3.34 3.97
CA GLY A 56 -2.57 4.74 4.32
C GLY A 56 -1.57 5.31 5.31
N ILE A 57 -1.95 6.43 5.94
CA ILE A 57 -1.09 7.20 6.83
C ILE A 57 -1.87 7.53 8.11
N ILE A 58 -1.25 7.28 9.26
CA ILE A 58 -1.75 7.77 10.55
C ILE A 58 -0.78 8.82 11.06
N ILE A 59 -1.30 10.00 11.40
CA ILE A 59 -0.53 11.09 11.95
C ILE A 59 -0.92 11.25 13.43
N TYR A 60 -0.02 10.88 14.33
CA TYR A 60 -0.20 11.08 15.77
C TYR A 60 0.40 12.42 16.20
N GLY A 61 -0.29 13.08 17.12
CA GLY A 61 0.07 14.38 17.65
C GLY A 61 -0.66 15.52 16.93
N ILE A 62 -1.77 15.20 16.26
CA ILE A 62 -2.67 16.17 15.64
C ILE A 62 -4.11 15.74 15.93
N LYS A 63 -4.87 16.63 16.57
CA LYS A 63 -6.30 16.42 16.82
C LYS A 63 -7.08 16.46 15.52
N GLU A 64 -8.12 15.64 15.41
CA GLU A 64 -9.04 15.68 14.27
C GLU A 64 -9.65 17.09 14.11
N PHE A 65 -9.88 17.48 12.85
CA PHE A 65 -10.50 18.75 12.49
C PHE A 65 -11.39 18.58 11.26
N ASN A 66 -12.40 19.43 11.14
CA ASN A 66 -13.40 19.32 10.06
C ASN A 66 -12.91 19.87 8.71
N LYS A 67 -11.95 20.79 8.73
CA LYS A 67 -11.44 21.44 7.51
C LYS A 67 -9.95 21.74 7.65
N ILE A 68 -9.17 21.27 6.68
CA ILE A 68 -7.75 21.60 6.59
C ILE A 68 -7.63 23.09 6.21
N SER A 69 -6.97 23.83 7.09
CA SER A 69 -6.45 25.17 6.82
C SER A 69 -5.22 25.35 7.68
N ARG A 70 -4.30 26.24 7.30
CA ARG A 70 -3.05 26.45 8.05
C ARG A 70 -3.29 26.80 9.51
N ASN A 71 -4.29 27.65 9.77
CA ASN A 71 -4.69 28.01 11.13
C ASN A 71 -5.26 26.83 11.91
N ASN A 72 -6.11 25.99 11.30
CA ASN A 72 -6.66 24.82 11.98
C ASN A 72 -5.57 23.78 12.24
N PHE A 73 -4.74 23.50 11.25
CA PHE A 73 -3.62 22.56 11.37
C PHE A 73 -2.73 22.93 12.55
N GLN A 74 -2.29 24.19 12.63
CA GLN A 74 -1.45 24.68 13.73
C GLN A 74 -2.16 24.62 15.10
N LYS A 75 -3.43 25.00 15.17
CA LYS A 75 -4.21 24.95 16.43
C LYS A 75 -4.48 23.55 16.93
N ASN A 76 -4.50 22.57 16.03
CA ASN A 76 -4.80 21.18 16.34
C ASN A 76 -3.54 20.35 16.61
N ILE A 77 -2.34 20.92 16.51
CA ILE A 77 -1.11 20.25 16.95
C ILE A 77 -1.25 19.93 18.45
N ASP A 78 -0.97 18.68 18.78
CA ASP A 78 -1.04 18.11 20.13
C ASP A 78 0.26 17.33 20.34
N PRO A 79 1.36 18.01 20.74
CA PRO A 79 2.70 17.42 20.71
C PRO A 79 2.81 16.12 21.50
N ILE A 80 3.65 15.21 21.01
CA ILE A 80 3.98 13.97 21.70
C ILE A 80 5.39 14.06 22.26
N ASP A 81 5.57 13.73 23.53
CA ASP A 81 6.90 13.59 24.12
C ASP A 81 7.59 12.32 23.59
N SER A 82 8.59 12.51 22.73
CA SER A 82 9.39 11.43 22.13
C SER A 82 10.22 10.62 23.13
N VAL A 83 10.46 11.13 24.34
CA VAL A 83 11.13 10.37 25.40
C VAL A 83 10.18 9.36 26.01
N THR A 84 8.95 9.79 26.31
CA THR A 84 7.92 8.90 26.88
C THR A 84 7.40 7.90 25.85
N PHE A 85 7.14 8.36 24.63
CA PHE A 85 6.61 7.56 23.52
C PHE A 85 7.65 7.52 22.40
N SER A 86 8.71 6.75 22.59
CA SER A 86 9.78 6.62 21.60
C SER A 86 9.35 5.79 20.38
N LYS A 87 10.12 5.87 19.27
CA LYS A 87 9.91 5.03 18.09
C LYS A 87 9.97 3.55 18.44
N ASP A 88 10.94 3.14 19.27
CA ASP A 88 11.10 1.76 19.71
C ASP A 88 9.93 1.28 20.55
N TRP A 89 9.39 2.14 21.43
CA TRP A 89 8.16 1.81 22.16
C TRP A 89 7.00 1.56 21.20
N PHE A 90 6.85 2.42 20.18
CA PHE A 90 5.81 2.27 19.16
C PHE A 90 5.93 0.94 18.40
N GLU A 91 7.15 0.59 17.98
CA GLU A 91 7.44 -0.70 17.32
C GLU A 91 7.16 -1.89 18.22
N ASN A 92 7.49 -1.79 19.52
CA ASN A 92 7.20 -2.84 20.50
C ASN A 92 5.69 -3.03 20.71
N VAL A 93 4.91 -1.95 20.81
CA VAL A 93 3.44 -2.04 20.92
C VAL A 93 2.86 -2.77 19.72
N ILE A 94 3.32 -2.46 18.51
CA ILE A 94 2.84 -3.10 17.28
C ILE A 94 3.23 -4.58 17.24
N ASN A 95 4.51 -4.90 17.48
CA ASN A 95 4.99 -6.28 17.43
C ASN A 95 4.40 -7.14 18.56
N GLY A 96 4.04 -6.55 19.70
CA GLY A 96 3.37 -7.24 20.80
C GLY A 96 1.89 -7.52 20.55
N ASN A 97 1.23 -6.72 19.71
CA ASN A 97 -0.22 -6.77 19.51
C ASN A 97 -0.67 -7.18 18.09
N VAL A 98 0.26 -7.31 17.14
CA VAL A 98 -0.01 -7.80 15.77
C VAL A 98 0.83 -9.05 15.52
N PHE A 99 0.18 -10.21 15.42
CA PHE A 99 0.87 -11.51 15.34
C PHE A 99 1.60 -11.74 14.02
N THR A 100 1.05 -11.24 12.91
CA THR A 100 1.74 -11.30 11.62
C THR A 100 2.54 -10.02 11.44
N HIS A 101 3.87 -10.10 11.38
CA HIS A 101 4.73 -8.94 11.20
C HIS A 101 4.40 -8.15 9.93
N ILE A 102 4.38 -6.82 10.02
CA ILE A 102 4.08 -5.91 8.90
C ILE A 102 5.40 -5.41 8.30
N GLU A 103 5.81 -5.99 7.17
CA GLU A 103 7.12 -5.72 6.54
C GLU A 103 7.30 -4.26 6.07
N ASN A 104 6.22 -3.55 5.74
CA ASN A 104 6.27 -2.23 5.08
C ASN A 104 5.62 -1.12 5.92
N LEU A 105 5.98 -1.09 7.20
CA LEU A 105 5.58 -0.07 8.16
C LEU A 105 6.73 0.92 8.40
N TYR A 106 6.48 2.21 8.21
CA TYR A 106 7.47 3.26 8.45
C TYR A 106 6.96 4.27 9.45
N ILE A 107 7.73 4.51 10.50
CA ILE A 107 7.43 5.50 11.54
C ILE A 107 8.46 6.63 11.44
N LYS A 108 7.99 7.83 11.09
CA LYS A 108 8.81 9.04 11.00
C LYS A 108 8.44 10.02 12.11
N GLN A 109 9.46 10.64 12.71
CA GLN A 109 9.31 11.72 13.69
C GLN A 109 9.54 13.07 13.00
N ILE A 110 8.65 14.02 13.26
CA ILE A 110 8.85 15.44 12.94
C ILE A 110 8.99 16.19 14.25
N TYR A 111 10.16 16.75 14.50
CA TYR A 111 10.45 17.56 15.68
C TYR A 111 9.76 18.93 15.56
N LEU A 112 9.15 19.35 16.66
CA LEU A 112 8.49 20.63 16.78
C LEU A 112 9.47 21.67 17.34
N ASN A 113 9.30 22.93 16.94
CA ASN A 113 10.14 24.02 17.44
C ASN A 113 9.76 24.48 18.87
N SER A 114 8.71 23.91 19.47
CA SER A 114 8.25 24.23 20.82
C SER A 114 9.21 23.72 21.89
N ASP A 115 9.65 22.48 21.77
CA ASP A 115 10.54 21.81 22.71
C ASP A 115 11.37 20.73 22.00
N LYS A 116 12.55 20.41 22.55
CA LYS A 116 13.51 19.48 21.91
C LYS A 116 12.94 18.07 21.71
N ASN A 117 11.98 17.67 22.54
CA ASN A 117 11.42 16.32 22.56
C ASN A 117 10.00 16.25 21.96
N ASP A 118 9.38 17.38 21.67
CA ASP A 118 8.04 17.44 21.11
C ASP A 118 8.08 16.98 19.66
N VAL A 119 7.30 15.95 19.34
CA VAL A 119 7.21 15.40 18.00
C VAL A 119 5.78 15.18 17.54
N VAL A 120 5.62 15.13 16.22
CA VAL A 120 4.50 14.51 15.53
C VAL A 120 5.00 13.22 14.87
N TYR A 121 4.26 12.13 15.01
CA TYR A 121 4.59 10.86 14.38
C TYR A 121 3.79 10.67 13.11
N ILE A 122 4.48 10.34 12.01
CA ILE A 122 3.87 9.91 10.76
C ILE A 122 4.11 8.42 10.60
N VAL A 123 3.03 7.65 10.65
CA VAL A 123 3.03 6.20 10.50
C VAL A 123 2.48 5.86 9.13
N ILE A 124 3.37 5.49 8.21
CA ILE A 124 3.05 5.11 6.83
C ILE A 124 2.91 3.60 6.78
N ILE A 125 1.73 3.13 6.40
CA ILE A 125 1.37 1.71 6.37
C ILE A 125 1.06 1.36 4.93
N ASN A 126 1.90 0.55 4.29
CA ASN A 126 1.60 0.08 2.95
C ASN A 126 0.62 -1.10 2.98
N LYS A 127 -0.12 -1.28 1.88
CA LYS A 127 -0.90 -2.48 1.63
C LYS A 127 -0.02 -3.73 1.78
N SER A 128 -0.47 -4.67 2.59
CA SER A 128 0.23 -5.93 2.79
C SER A 128 -0.21 -7.01 1.78
N TYR A 129 0.69 -7.97 1.57
CA TYR A 129 0.48 -9.19 0.78
C TYR A 129 -0.19 -10.31 1.58
N THR A 130 -0.40 -10.15 2.88
CA THR A 130 -1.07 -11.15 3.71
C THR A 130 -1.92 -10.48 4.79
N ALA A 131 -2.74 -11.28 5.48
CA ALA A 131 -3.61 -10.79 6.53
C ALA A 131 -2.88 -10.71 7.87
N HIS A 132 -3.10 -9.61 8.57
CA HIS A 132 -2.52 -9.32 9.88
C HIS A 132 -3.57 -9.48 10.97
N GLN A 133 -3.34 -10.43 11.88
CA GLN A 133 -4.21 -10.67 13.02
C GLN A 133 -3.72 -9.87 14.23
N THR A 134 -4.65 -9.32 15.00
CA THR A 134 -4.36 -8.64 16.27
C THR A 134 -4.43 -9.59 17.47
N SER A 135 -3.98 -9.12 18.63
CA SER A 135 -3.90 -9.89 19.89
C SER A 135 -5.25 -10.42 20.39
N ASP A 136 -6.37 -9.84 19.96
CA ASP A 136 -7.74 -10.31 20.20
C ASP A 136 -8.21 -11.42 19.22
N TYR A 137 -7.29 -11.96 18.42
CA TYR A 137 -7.51 -12.98 17.40
C TYR A 137 -8.44 -12.55 16.25
N ARG A 138 -8.63 -11.25 16.04
CA ARG A 138 -9.43 -10.73 14.92
C ARG A 138 -8.55 -10.18 13.81
N TYR A 139 -9.12 -10.15 12.62
CA TYR A 139 -8.57 -9.44 11.48
C TYR A 139 -9.45 -8.21 11.26
N TYR A 140 -8.84 -7.05 11.14
CA TYR A 140 -9.56 -5.80 10.92
C TYR A 140 -9.31 -5.28 9.51
N LYS A 141 -10.28 -4.55 8.95
CA LYS A 141 -10.15 -3.78 7.72
C LYS A 141 -10.67 -2.36 7.93
N ARG A 142 -10.26 -1.44 7.07
CA ARG A 142 -10.81 -0.09 7.04
C ARG A 142 -12.17 -0.10 6.33
N SER A 143 -13.11 0.58 6.95
CA SER A 143 -14.41 0.91 6.39
C SER A 143 -14.62 2.41 6.60
N ASN A 144 -14.32 3.19 5.56
CA ASN A 144 -14.29 4.66 5.63
C ASN A 144 -13.32 5.15 6.71
N PHE A 145 -13.86 5.54 7.88
CA PHE A 145 -13.13 6.10 9.01
C PHE A 145 -12.92 5.10 10.16
N GLU A 146 -13.50 3.90 10.07
CA GLU A 146 -13.48 2.91 11.15
C GLU A 146 -12.68 1.65 10.79
N SER A 147 -12.11 1.05 11.83
CA SER A 147 -11.48 -0.27 11.77
C SER A 147 -12.49 -1.33 12.22
N ILE A 148 -13.04 -2.11 11.28
CA ILE A 148 -14.09 -3.11 11.54
C ILE A 148 -13.59 -4.54 11.35
N PRO A 149 -14.14 -5.54 12.06
CA PRO A 149 -13.78 -6.94 11.87
C PRO A 149 -14.04 -7.41 10.44
N MET A 150 -13.13 -8.21 9.91
CA MET A 150 -13.23 -8.82 8.59
C MET A 150 -14.09 -10.08 8.63
N ARG A 151 -14.82 -10.32 7.54
CA ARG A 151 -15.49 -11.60 7.28
C ARG A 151 -14.49 -12.63 6.75
N ASP A 152 -14.79 -13.90 6.93
CA ASP A 152 -13.94 -15.03 6.49
C ASP A 152 -13.47 -14.89 5.03
N PHE A 153 -14.37 -14.59 4.09
CA PHE A 153 -13.99 -14.42 2.67
C PHE A 153 -13.05 -13.23 2.44
N GLU A 154 -13.16 -12.17 3.25
CA GLU A 154 -12.28 -11.00 3.17
C GLU A 154 -10.88 -11.37 3.65
N ILE A 155 -10.78 -12.15 4.73
CA ILE A 155 -9.51 -12.66 5.26
C ILE A 155 -8.82 -13.53 4.21
N ARG A 156 -9.53 -14.50 3.63
CA ARG A 156 -9.00 -15.38 2.58
C ARG A 156 -8.51 -14.58 1.38
N ASN A 157 -9.26 -13.55 0.96
CA ASN A 157 -8.84 -12.69 -0.14
C ASN A 157 -7.54 -11.93 0.17
N VAL A 158 -7.37 -11.44 1.40
CA VAL A 158 -6.13 -10.75 1.80
C VAL A 158 -4.96 -11.71 1.91
N MET A 159 -5.16 -12.91 2.47
CA MET A 159 -4.13 -13.97 2.53
C MET A 159 -3.71 -14.47 1.14
N ASN A 160 -4.63 -14.45 0.18
CA ASN A 160 -4.38 -14.83 -1.21
C ASN A 160 -3.94 -13.65 -2.08
N ARG A 161 -3.60 -12.49 -1.50
CA ARG A 161 -2.92 -11.45 -2.28
C ARG A 161 -1.61 -12.06 -2.72
N SER A 162 -1.47 -12.30 -4.02
CA SER A 162 -0.22 -12.79 -4.57
C SER A 162 0.90 -11.91 -4.03
N LYS A 163 1.89 -12.54 -3.38
CA LYS A 163 3.24 -12.00 -3.28
C LYS A 163 3.83 -12.07 -4.69
N THR A 164 3.13 -11.54 -5.70
CA THR A 164 3.68 -11.33 -7.02
C THR A 164 4.77 -10.31 -6.76
N GLN A 165 5.95 -10.86 -6.59
CA GLN A 165 7.19 -10.17 -6.72
C GLN A 165 7.03 -9.19 -7.87
N LYS A 166 7.47 -7.94 -7.68
CA LYS A 166 7.79 -7.06 -8.81
C LYS A 166 8.96 -7.65 -9.61
N ASP A 167 8.93 -8.94 -9.93
CA ASP A 167 9.65 -9.44 -11.07
C ASP A 167 8.92 -8.80 -12.23
N LYS A 168 9.57 -7.81 -12.84
CA LYS A 168 9.17 -7.29 -14.13
C LYS A 168 8.84 -8.50 -15.01
N LEU A 169 7.56 -8.71 -15.30
CA LEU A 169 7.19 -9.42 -16.51
C LEU A 169 7.59 -8.50 -17.66
N ASP A 170 8.86 -8.61 -18.07
CA ASP A 170 9.36 -8.03 -19.29
C ASP A 170 8.74 -8.84 -20.44
N PHE A 171 7.60 -8.36 -20.93
CA PHE A 171 7.06 -8.85 -22.19
C PHE A 171 7.93 -8.31 -23.31
N GLU A 172 8.84 -9.13 -23.84
CA GLU A 172 9.54 -8.82 -25.06
C GLU A 172 8.60 -9.09 -26.23
N ILE A 173 8.08 -8.02 -26.86
CA ILE A 173 7.43 -8.14 -28.16
C ILE A 173 8.53 -8.43 -29.16
N GLN A 174 8.77 -9.71 -29.46
CA GLN A 174 9.53 -10.05 -30.65
C GLN A 174 8.72 -9.59 -31.84
N SER A 175 9.33 -8.71 -32.66
CA SER A 175 8.80 -8.35 -33.96
C SER A 175 8.41 -9.64 -34.70
N PRO A 176 7.32 -9.62 -35.48
CA PRO A 176 6.86 -10.82 -36.17
C PRO A 176 8.05 -11.41 -36.93
N LEU A 177 8.35 -12.69 -36.67
CA LEU A 177 9.39 -13.42 -37.36
C LEU A 177 9.32 -13.04 -38.85
N PRO A 178 10.44 -12.67 -39.49
CA PRO A 178 10.42 -12.38 -40.91
C PRO A 178 9.78 -13.60 -41.57
N ALA A 179 8.67 -13.35 -42.28
CA ALA A 179 7.86 -14.41 -42.86
C ALA A 179 8.81 -15.40 -43.51
N LEU A 180 8.81 -16.65 -43.03
CA LEU A 180 9.55 -17.73 -43.67
C LEU A 180 9.20 -17.61 -45.16
N GLN A 181 10.19 -17.21 -45.97
CA GLN A 181 10.05 -17.25 -47.41
C GLN A 181 9.85 -18.73 -47.71
N LEU A 182 8.59 -19.12 -47.88
CA LEU A 182 8.24 -20.42 -48.40
C LEU A 182 9.03 -20.53 -49.70
N PHE A 183 10.03 -21.39 -49.70
CA PHE A 183 10.74 -21.76 -50.92
C PHE A 183 9.66 -22.15 -51.92
N ASN A 184 9.56 -21.39 -53.00
CA ASN A 184 8.66 -21.64 -54.11
C ASN A 184 9.11 -22.95 -54.76
N ASP A 185 8.61 -24.07 -54.26
CA ASP A 185 8.59 -25.27 -55.06
C ASP A 185 7.37 -25.23 -55.97
N LYS A 186 7.67 -25.44 -57.24
CA LYS A 186 6.79 -25.26 -58.38
C LYS A 186 5.54 -26.10 -58.19
N ASP A 187 4.40 -25.46 -57.93
CA ASP A 187 3.15 -26.04 -58.39
C ASP A 187 2.07 -25.02 -58.78
N LYS A 188 1.56 -25.28 -59.97
CA LYS A 188 0.54 -24.51 -60.68
C LYS A 188 -0.81 -24.70 -60.00
N ARG A 189 -1.53 -23.59 -59.75
CA ARG A 189 -2.91 -23.30 -60.21
C ARG A 189 -3.62 -22.30 -59.28
N ASN A 190 -4.38 -21.39 -59.92
CA ASN A 190 -5.35 -20.44 -59.37
C ASN A 190 -5.89 -20.72 -57.97
N THR A 191 -5.89 -19.71 -57.08
CA THR A 191 -7.10 -18.99 -56.63
C THR A 191 -6.84 -18.12 -55.38
N LYS A 192 -7.45 -16.92 -55.40
CA LYS A 192 -7.86 -16.06 -54.27
C LYS A 192 -6.77 -15.43 -53.38
N LYS A 193 -6.85 -14.09 -53.29
CA LYS A 193 -6.20 -13.21 -52.29
C LYS A 193 -6.20 -13.88 -50.91
N LYS A 194 -5.04 -14.31 -50.41
CA LYS A 194 -4.85 -14.60 -48.99
C LYS A 194 -4.86 -13.27 -48.24
N LYS A 195 -5.90 -13.03 -47.42
CA LYS A 195 -5.82 -12.04 -46.34
C LYS A 195 -4.71 -12.51 -45.40
N SER A 196 -3.70 -11.68 -45.18
CA SER A 196 -2.75 -11.88 -44.10
C SER A 196 -3.48 -11.58 -42.78
N SER A 197 -3.90 -12.61 -42.07
CA SER A 197 -4.24 -12.48 -40.65
C SER A 197 -2.93 -12.37 -39.88
N ASN A 198 -2.62 -11.18 -39.36
CA ASN A 198 -1.51 -10.99 -38.44
C ASN A 198 -1.90 -11.65 -37.10
N ALA A 199 -1.47 -12.88 -36.87
CA ALA A 199 -1.55 -13.50 -35.55
C ALA A 199 -0.37 -12.99 -34.70
N LEU A 200 -0.68 -12.36 -33.57
CA LEU A 200 0.33 -11.94 -32.59
C LEU A 200 0.51 -13.08 -31.59
N TYR A 201 1.72 -13.66 -31.54
CA TYR A 201 2.06 -14.69 -30.57
C TYR A 201 2.66 -14.04 -29.33
N VAL A 202 2.02 -14.22 -28.18
CA VAL A 202 2.54 -13.79 -26.88
C VAL A 202 3.00 -15.05 -26.15
N TYR A 203 4.29 -15.13 -25.86
CA TYR A 203 4.87 -16.23 -25.09
C TYR A 203 5.08 -15.77 -23.65
N GLY A 204 4.48 -16.47 -22.69
CA GLY A 204 4.84 -16.34 -21.29
C GLY A 204 6.02 -17.26 -20.99
N ARG A 205 7.06 -16.74 -20.33
CA ARG A 205 8.10 -17.58 -19.71
C ARG A 205 7.67 -17.86 -18.28
N ASP A 206 7.21 -19.08 -18.03
CA ASP A 206 7.32 -19.67 -16.70
C ASP A 206 8.48 -20.66 -16.74
N VAL A 207 9.23 -20.78 -15.65
CA VAL A 207 10.60 -21.29 -15.67
C VAL A 207 10.74 -22.75 -16.12
N ASP A 208 9.67 -23.53 -16.28
CA ASP A 208 9.80 -24.94 -16.72
C ASP A 208 8.79 -25.47 -17.77
N GLU A 209 7.91 -24.66 -18.40
CA GLU A 209 7.08 -25.18 -19.50
C GLU A 209 6.54 -24.08 -20.44
N TYR A 210 6.75 -24.23 -21.76
CA TYR A 210 6.26 -23.31 -22.78
C TYR A 210 4.74 -23.51 -23.00
N MET A 211 3.91 -22.62 -22.44
CA MET A 211 2.48 -22.55 -22.75
C MET A 211 2.21 -21.52 -23.87
N GLN A 212 1.75 -21.99 -25.03
CA GLN A 212 1.29 -21.14 -26.14
C GLN A 212 -0.16 -20.69 -25.88
N ILE A 213 -0.38 -19.36 -25.80
CA ILE A 213 -1.73 -18.77 -25.77
C ILE A 213 -1.97 -18.06 -27.11
N MET A 214 -2.93 -18.56 -27.89
CA MET A 214 -3.38 -17.94 -29.15
C MET A 214 -4.46 -16.90 -28.87
N LEU A 215 -4.17 -15.62 -29.11
CA LEU A 215 -5.18 -14.55 -29.16
C LEU A 215 -5.53 -14.26 -30.62
N ALA A 216 -6.77 -14.58 -31.01
CA ALA A 216 -7.32 -14.19 -32.30
C ALA A 216 -7.84 -12.75 -32.22
N VAL A 217 -7.27 -11.84 -33.01
CA VAL A 217 -7.83 -10.50 -33.22
C VAL A 217 -8.90 -10.64 -34.31
N ILE A 218 -10.16 -10.27 -33.98
CA ILE A 218 -11.30 -10.21 -34.92
C ILE A 218 -11.19 -8.96 -35.79
#